data_AF-A0A7X2RRR4-F1
#
_entry.id   AF-A0A7X2RRR4-F1
#
_cell.length_a   1.000
_cell.length_b   1.000
_cell.length_c   1.000
_cell.angle_alpha   90.00
_cell.angle_beta   90.00
_cell.angle_gamma   90.00
#
_symmetry.space_group_name_H-M   'P 1'
#
loop_
_entity.id
_entity.type
_entity.pdbx_description
1 polymer ?
#
loop_
_entity_poly.entity_id
_entity_poly.type
_entity_poly.pdbx_seq_one_letter_code
_entity_poly.pdbx_strand_id
1 'polypeptide(L)'
;MGKYEKASSTYDPLLKVLVRESDTSSDRIRAKLSNHYEWCFCELCWRSTEYAISMAAPKVFKRLKRGNIKAVPLTESIRTEARKKTDTLVARYERALKGEFGKYEPPRMLGRYCDMQELRGDFSVAAFREHVERRMLVSTWARHGELLRPSALPAHPEGAARPSKLYCEVHNPRRSDEARRAYQRDRRFTLEYEDLIEKIWSQGAAVLPRWDIETWAEVRKNAYNQLQALKSPTSSMDDLLNQGITNQAEIARQLGVSRQAVSAAIKRRGRKQAMR
;
A
#
# COMPACT_ATOMS: atom_id res chain seq x y z
N MET A 1 36.52 -18.81 -18.81
CA MET A 1 36.37 -17.44 -19.35
C MET A 1 34.96 -16.94 -19.00
N GLY A 2 34.79 -16.29 -17.84
CA GLY A 2 33.50 -15.75 -17.42
C GLY A 2 33.26 -14.40 -18.12
N LYS A 3 32.24 -14.32 -18.97
CA LYS A 3 31.81 -13.06 -19.59
C LYS A 3 31.39 -12.10 -18.46
N TYR A 4 32.11 -10.99 -18.32
CA TYR A 4 31.59 -9.83 -17.60
C TYR A 4 30.36 -9.34 -18.36
N GLU A 5 29.17 -9.77 -17.93
CA GLU A 5 27.93 -9.10 -18.33
C GLU A 5 28.07 -7.65 -17.90
N LYS A 6 28.19 -6.74 -18.89
CA LYS A 6 28.19 -5.31 -18.63
C LYS A 6 26.86 -5.00 -17.95
N ALA A 7 26.92 -4.61 -16.68
CA ALA A 7 25.76 -4.09 -15.97
C ALA A 7 25.10 -3.03 -16.85
N SER A 8 23.86 -3.31 -17.24
CA SER A 8 22.99 -2.40 -17.96
C SER A 8 22.97 -1.05 -17.23
N SER A 9 22.84 0.03 -18.00
CA SER A 9 22.80 1.39 -17.47
C SER A 9 21.47 2.00 -17.86
N THR A 10 20.80 2.64 -16.91
CA THR A 10 19.54 3.35 -17.14
C THR A 10 19.75 4.84 -16.93
N TYR A 11 19.01 5.68 -17.66
CA TYR A 11 19.10 7.12 -17.50
C TYR A 11 18.35 7.52 -16.23
N ASP A 12 19.06 8.14 -15.29
CA ASP A 12 18.45 8.74 -14.11
C ASP A 12 18.09 10.22 -14.42
N PRO A 13 16.81 10.57 -14.62
CA PRO A 13 16.39 11.94 -14.88
C PRO A 13 16.66 12.89 -13.71
N LEU A 14 16.78 12.37 -12.48
CA LEU A 14 17.11 13.16 -11.31
C LEU A 14 18.57 13.64 -11.41
N LEU A 15 19.49 12.70 -11.54
CA LEU A 15 20.93 12.96 -11.67
C LEU A 15 21.32 13.51 -13.06
N LYS A 16 20.45 13.34 -14.06
CA LYS A 16 20.72 13.60 -15.49
C LYS A 16 21.94 12.83 -16.02
N VAL A 17 22.18 11.63 -15.51
CA VAL A 17 23.30 10.75 -15.92
C VAL A 17 22.84 9.31 -16.09
N LEU A 18 23.61 8.52 -16.83
CA LEU A 18 23.45 7.07 -16.89
C LEU A 18 23.96 6.46 -15.59
N VAL A 19 23.10 5.73 -14.87
CA VAL A 19 23.43 4.99 -13.65
C VAL A 19 23.38 3.49 -13.92
N ARG A 20 24.20 2.71 -13.21
CA ARG A 20 24.13 1.24 -13.28
C ARG A 20 22.77 0.74 -12.79
N GLU A 21 22.22 -0.24 -13.48
CA GLU A 21 20.88 -0.79 -13.25
C GLU A 21 20.78 -1.71 -12.01
N SER A 22 21.87 -1.94 -11.28
CA SER A 22 21.85 -2.89 -10.15
C SER A 22 21.46 -2.26 -8.82
N ASP A 23 20.20 -2.46 -8.43
CA ASP A 23 19.63 -2.01 -7.15
C ASP A 23 19.65 -3.13 -6.07
N THR A 24 20.18 -4.32 -6.39
CA THR A 24 20.28 -5.51 -5.52
C THR A 24 21.15 -6.63 -6.11
N SER A 25 21.85 -7.38 -5.25
CA SER A 25 22.56 -8.63 -5.61
C SER A 25 21.69 -9.89 -5.55
N SER A 26 20.43 -9.78 -5.12
CA SER A 26 19.53 -10.93 -4.99
C SER A 26 18.84 -11.27 -6.31
N ASP A 27 19.07 -12.48 -6.82
CA ASP A 27 18.45 -12.97 -8.07
C ASP A 27 16.93 -13.01 -7.98
N ARG A 28 16.38 -13.39 -6.82
CA ARG A 28 14.93 -13.36 -6.57
C ARG A 28 14.34 -11.96 -6.75
N ILE A 29 15.00 -10.94 -6.19
CA ILE A 29 14.54 -9.56 -6.32
C ILE A 29 14.68 -9.10 -7.78
N ARG A 30 15.77 -9.49 -8.46
CA ARG A 30 15.95 -9.19 -9.88
C ARG A 30 14.82 -9.77 -10.72
N ALA A 31 14.50 -11.05 -10.54
CA ALA A 31 13.40 -11.73 -11.23
C ALA A 31 12.03 -11.08 -10.95
N LYS A 32 11.77 -10.67 -9.70
CA LYS A 32 10.53 -9.97 -9.34
C LYS A 32 10.43 -8.61 -10.03
N LEU A 33 11.51 -7.83 -10.04
CA LEU A 33 11.53 -6.49 -10.64
C LEU A 33 11.54 -6.52 -12.17
N SER A 34 12.04 -7.58 -12.80
CA SER A 34 11.99 -7.74 -14.25
C SER A 34 10.59 -8.06 -14.78
N ASN A 35 9.67 -8.53 -13.94
CA ASN A 35 8.30 -8.76 -14.35
C ASN A 35 7.50 -7.45 -14.33
N HIS A 36 7.26 -6.86 -15.51
CA HIS A 36 6.58 -5.58 -15.71
C HIS A 36 5.19 -5.48 -15.07
N TYR A 37 4.50 -6.60 -14.86
CA TYR A 37 3.12 -6.61 -14.36
C TYR A 37 3.01 -7.10 -12.92
N GLU A 38 4.04 -7.73 -12.37
CA GLU A 38 3.99 -8.29 -11.02
C GLU A 38 4.85 -7.58 -9.99
N TRP A 39 5.89 -6.86 -10.42
CA TRP A 39 6.84 -6.21 -9.52
C TRP A 39 6.18 -5.32 -8.47
N CYS A 40 5.03 -4.75 -8.81
CA CYS A 40 4.31 -3.81 -7.96
C CYS A 40 3.42 -4.47 -6.91
N PHE A 41 3.16 -5.78 -7.00
CA PHE A 41 2.24 -6.50 -6.11
C PHE A 41 2.97 -7.30 -5.03
N CYS A 42 2.37 -7.34 -3.84
CA CYS A 42 2.76 -8.23 -2.76
C CYS A 42 2.76 -9.69 -3.23
N GLU A 43 3.73 -10.48 -2.80
CA GLU A 43 3.75 -11.92 -3.09
C GLU A 43 2.63 -12.68 -2.37
N LEU A 44 2.10 -12.13 -1.26
CA LEU A 44 1.12 -12.82 -0.41
C LEU A 44 -0.32 -12.30 -0.58
N CYS A 45 -0.52 -11.22 -1.35
CA CYS A 45 -1.86 -10.68 -1.62
C CYS A 45 -1.87 -9.81 -2.88
N TRP A 46 -2.97 -9.10 -3.10
CA TRP A 46 -3.17 -8.22 -4.26
C TRP A 46 -2.72 -6.78 -4.02
N ARG A 47 -2.36 -6.41 -2.79
CA ARG A 47 -1.96 -5.04 -2.45
C ARG A 47 -0.60 -4.70 -3.04
N SER A 48 -0.39 -3.41 -3.31
CA SER A 48 0.91 -2.92 -3.78
C SER A 48 2.02 -3.14 -2.73
N THR A 49 3.24 -3.43 -3.19
CA THR A 49 4.42 -3.49 -2.33
C THR A 49 4.74 -2.12 -1.76
N GLU A 50 5.40 -2.08 -0.61
CA GLU A 50 5.88 -0.80 -0.05
C GLU A 50 6.81 -0.07 -1.03
N TYR A 51 7.60 -0.83 -1.80
CA TYR A 51 8.46 -0.29 -2.85
C TYR A 51 7.64 0.41 -3.95
N ALA A 52 6.62 -0.24 -4.49
CA ALA A 52 5.76 0.34 -5.53
C ALA A 52 5.04 1.60 -5.04
N ILE A 53 4.51 1.57 -3.81
CA ILE A 53 3.90 2.73 -3.17
C ILE A 53 4.93 3.88 -3.06
N SER A 54 6.15 3.55 -2.64
CA SER A 54 7.24 4.52 -2.48
C SER A 54 7.75 5.11 -3.80
N MET A 55 7.62 4.36 -4.90
CA MET A 55 7.98 4.79 -6.26
C MET A 55 6.90 5.66 -6.89
N ALA A 56 5.63 5.32 -6.67
CA ALA A 56 4.48 6.09 -7.15
C ALA A 56 4.30 7.42 -6.37
N ALA A 57 4.73 7.46 -5.11
CA ALA A 57 4.62 8.64 -4.26
C ALA A 57 5.47 9.81 -4.80
N PRO A 58 4.89 11.02 -4.94
CA PRO A 58 5.66 12.22 -5.25
C PRO A 58 6.70 12.47 -4.15
N LYS A 59 7.91 12.86 -4.54
CA LYS A 59 8.97 13.27 -3.61
C LYS A 59 9.57 14.59 -4.03
N VAL A 60 10.01 15.37 -3.06
CA VAL A 60 10.69 16.63 -3.30
C VAL A 60 12.19 16.42 -3.22
N PHE A 61 12.92 16.88 -4.23
CA PHE A 61 14.36 16.77 -4.32
C PHE A 61 15.01 18.15 -4.39
N LYS A 62 16.12 18.32 -3.68
CA LYS A 62 16.92 19.54 -3.73
C LYS A 62 18.31 19.21 -4.29
N ARG A 63 18.73 19.98 -5.29
CA ARG A 63 20.11 19.98 -5.79
C ARG A 63 21.01 20.73 -4.81
N LEU A 64 22.11 20.10 -4.43
CA LEU A 64 23.16 20.64 -3.56
C LEU A 64 24.31 21.21 -4.39
N LYS A 65 25.20 21.97 -3.74
CA LYS A 65 26.46 22.41 -4.34
C LYS A 65 27.23 21.18 -4.84
N ARG A 66 27.85 21.28 -6.03
CA ARG A 66 28.54 20.20 -6.77
C ARG A 66 27.66 19.16 -7.48
N GLY A 67 26.36 19.44 -7.66
CA GLY A 67 25.47 18.57 -8.46
C GLY A 67 24.89 17.36 -7.72
N ASN A 68 25.25 17.17 -6.44
CA ASN A 68 24.66 16.14 -5.59
C ASN A 68 23.16 16.41 -5.36
N ILE A 69 22.37 15.35 -5.21
CA ILE A 69 20.92 15.46 -5.04
C ILE A 69 20.51 14.83 -3.72
N LYS A 70 19.61 15.52 -3.01
CA LYS A 70 19.08 15.07 -1.72
C LYS A 70 17.56 15.07 -1.73
N ALA A 71 16.95 13.97 -1.31
CA ALA A 71 15.52 13.93 -1.02
C ALA A 71 15.23 14.83 0.20
N VAL A 72 14.28 15.73 0.07
CA VAL A 72 13.82 16.59 1.15
C VAL A 72 12.78 15.82 1.95
N PRO A 73 13.04 15.46 3.22
CA PRO A 73 12.07 14.73 4.02
C PRO A 73 10.83 15.59 4.29
N LEU A 74 9.67 14.95 4.43
CA LEU A 74 8.46 15.61 4.88
C LEU A 74 8.51 15.76 6.41
N THR A 75 8.92 16.94 6.89
CA THR A 75 9.08 17.24 8.32
C THR A 75 7.77 17.71 8.96
N GLU A 76 7.71 17.68 10.29
CA GLU A 76 6.55 18.15 11.04
C GLU A 76 6.29 19.66 10.87
N SER A 77 7.35 20.45 10.68
CA SER A 77 7.23 21.88 10.35
C SER A 77 6.48 22.10 9.03
N ILE A 78 6.81 21.31 7.99
CA ILE A 78 6.13 21.38 6.68
C ILE A 78 4.67 20.95 6.82
N ARG A 79 4.39 19.89 7.59
CA ARG A 79 3.01 19.45 7.86
C ARG A 79 2.20 20.53 8.57
N THR A 80 2.78 21.17 9.58
CA THR A 80 2.14 22.25 10.35
C THR A 80 1.86 23.46 9.47
N GLU A 81 2.81 23.88 8.62
CA GLU A 81 2.61 24.98 7.68
C GLU A 81 1.51 24.66 6.65
N ALA A 82 1.53 23.45 6.10
CA ALA A 82 0.50 22.99 5.18
C ALA A 82 -0.88 23.00 5.84
N ARG A 83 -0.99 22.48 7.07
CA ARG A 83 -2.24 22.46 7.84
C ARG A 83 -2.80 23.86 8.07
N LYS A 84 -1.95 24.84 8.46
CA LYS A 84 -2.38 26.24 8.62
C LYS A 84 -2.98 26.82 7.32
N LYS A 85 -2.38 26.52 6.16
CA LYS A 85 -2.91 26.96 4.86
C LYS A 85 -4.22 26.28 4.51
N THR A 86 -4.33 24.99 4.78
CA THR A 86 -5.58 24.24 4.62
C THR A 86 -6.68 24.86 5.48
N ASP A 87 -6.43 25.06 6.77
CA ASP A 87 -7.43 25.61 7.69
C ASP A 87 -7.89 27.00 7.25
N THR A 88 -6.97 27.83 6.76
CA THR A 88 -7.29 29.15 6.19
C THR A 88 -8.21 29.04 4.97
N LEU A 89 -7.93 28.11 4.05
CA LEU A 89 -8.74 27.89 2.85
C LEU A 89 -10.12 27.30 3.18
N VAL A 90 -10.18 26.35 4.11
CA VAL A 90 -11.43 25.73 4.57
C VAL A 90 -12.31 26.76 5.26
N ALA A 91 -11.75 27.60 6.14
CA ALA A 91 -12.50 28.69 6.77
C ALA A 91 -13.04 29.69 5.73
N ARG A 92 -12.26 30.02 4.69
CA ARG A 92 -12.73 30.86 3.58
C ARG A 92 -13.87 30.20 2.81
N TYR A 93 -13.79 28.90 2.54
CA TYR A 93 -14.84 28.17 1.84
C TYR A 93 -16.13 28.10 2.65
N GLU A 94 -16.03 27.86 3.95
CA GLU A 94 -17.18 27.86 4.86
C GLU A 94 -17.89 29.22 4.86
N ARG A 95 -17.13 30.32 4.93
CA ARG A 95 -17.65 31.69 4.82
C ARG A 95 -18.25 31.97 3.43
N ALA A 96 -17.65 31.44 2.37
CA ALA A 96 -18.18 31.55 1.01
C ALA A 96 -19.54 30.84 0.88
N LEU A 97 -19.71 29.66 1.49
CA LEU A 97 -20.98 28.94 1.51
C LEU A 97 -22.09 29.71 2.26
N LYS A 98 -21.71 30.51 3.26
CA LYS A 98 -22.62 31.45 3.97
C LYS A 98 -22.98 32.69 3.15
N GLY A 99 -22.41 32.85 1.95
CA GLY A 99 -22.73 33.94 1.02
C GLY A 99 -21.86 35.19 1.17
N GLU A 100 -20.87 35.19 2.06
CA GLU A 100 -20.06 36.38 2.39
C GLU A 100 -19.26 36.95 1.19
N PHE A 101 -18.99 36.14 0.17
CA PHE A 101 -18.21 36.51 -1.00
C PHE A 101 -19.01 36.45 -2.31
N GLY A 102 -20.34 36.37 -2.21
CA GLY A 102 -21.25 36.26 -3.35
C GLY A 102 -21.39 34.83 -3.89
N LYS A 103 -22.42 34.64 -4.73
CA LYS A 103 -22.90 33.31 -5.18
C LYS A 103 -21.92 32.50 -6.03
N TYR A 104 -20.91 33.14 -6.62
CA TYR A 104 -19.96 32.49 -7.52
C TYR A 104 -18.66 32.04 -6.84
N GLU A 105 -18.39 32.48 -5.61
CA GLU A 105 -17.14 32.15 -4.94
C GLU A 105 -17.03 30.66 -4.55
N PRO A 106 -18.06 30.01 -3.97
CA PRO A 106 -17.99 28.58 -3.67
C PRO A 106 -17.68 27.69 -4.89
N PRO A 107 -18.40 27.77 -6.03
CA PRO A 107 -18.07 26.96 -7.20
C PRO A 107 -16.70 27.30 -7.79
N ARG A 108 -16.25 28.56 -7.71
CA ARG A 108 -14.90 28.95 -8.13
C ARG A 108 -13.81 28.31 -7.26
N MET A 109 -14.03 28.24 -5.95
CA MET A 109 -13.10 27.57 -5.03
C MET A 109 -13.05 26.06 -5.30
N LEU A 110 -14.21 25.42 -5.49
CA LEU A 110 -14.29 24.01 -5.86
C LEU A 110 -13.53 23.72 -7.16
N GLY A 111 -13.81 24.47 -8.24
CA GLY A 111 -13.14 24.27 -9.53
C GLY A 111 -11.63 24.54 -9.49
N ARG A 112 -11.15 25.37 -8.55
CA ARG A 112 -9.71 25.66 -8.40
C ARG A 112 -8.98 24.59 -7.58
N TYR A 113 -9.61 24.09 -6.53
CA TYR A 113 -8.93 23.29 -5.50
C TYR A 113 -9.33 21.82 -5.48
N CYS A 114 -10.43 21.44 -6.10
CA CYS A 114 -10.93 20.07 -6.10
C CYS A 114 -10.94 19.50 -7.52
N ASP A 115 -10.97 18.18 -7.62
CA ASP A 115 -11.36 17.49 -8.86
C ASP A 115 -12.88 17.26 -8.79
N MET A 116 -13.60 17.80 -9.78
CA MET A 116 -15.07 17.72 -9.78
C MET A 116 -15.58 16.27 -9.95
N GLN A 117 -14.79 15.40 -10.59
CA GLN A 117 -15.15 13.97 -10.72
C GLN A 117 -14.96 13.23 -9.39
N GLU A 118 -13.91 13.56 -8.64
CA GLU A 118 -13.65 12.95 -7.32
C GLU A 118 -14.69 13.39 -6.28
N LEU A 119 -15.16 14.64 -6.34
CA LEU A 119 -16.18 15.15 -5.41
C LEU A 119 -17.52 14.42 -5.52
N ARG A 120 -17.89 13.87 -6.70
CA ARG A 120 -19.16 13.16 -6.93
C ARG A 120 -20.41 13.93 -6.44
N GLY A 121 -20.36 15.27 -6.47
CA GLY A 121 -21.45 16.13 -6.00
C GLY A 121 -21.45 16.43 -4.50
N ASP A 122 -20.49 15.92 -3.72
CA ASP A 122 -20.31 16.31 -2.32
C ASP A 122 -19.56 17.64 -2.22
N PHE A 123 -20.30 18.71 -1.93
CA PHE A 123 -19.77 20.08 -1.77
C PHE A 123 -19.65 20.49 -0.30
N SER A 124 -19.71 19.53 0.63
CA SER A 124 -19.56 19.79 2.05
C SER A 124 -18.18 20.36 2.38
N VAL A 125 -18.09 21.04 3.52
CA VAL A 125 -16.81 21.56 4.05
C VAL A 125 -15.83 20.41 4.32
N ALA A 126 -16.33 19.25 4.73
CA ALA A 126 -15.52 18.06 4.98
C ALA A 126 -14.90 17.51 3.69
N ALA A 127 -15.70 17.33 2.63
CA ALA A 127 -15.20 16.88 1.32
C ALA A 127 -14.21 17.89 0.72
N PHE A 128 -14.49 19.19 0.85
CA PHE A 128 -13.56 20.24 0.43
C PHE A 128 -12.22 20.15 1.17
N ARG A 129 -12.25 19.98 2.50
CA ARG A 129 -11.05 19.82 3.34
C ARG A 129 -10.20 18.64 2.88
N GLU A 130 -10.80 17.46 2.65
CA GLU A 130 -10.07 16.26 2.23
C GLU A 130 -9.24 16.49 0.95
N HIS A 131 -9.84 17.15 -0.05
CA HIS A 131 -9.16 17.45 -1.31
C HIS A 131 -8.06 18.51 -1.14
N VAL A 132 -8.31 19.53 -0.32
CA VAL A 132 -7.36 20.63 -0.10
C VAL A 132 -6.16 20.18 0.74
N GLU A 133 -6.35 19.33 1.75
CA GLU A 133 -5.29 18.90 2.66
C GLU A 133 -4.11 18.27 1.91
N ARG A 134 -4.40 17.32 1.02
CA ARG A 134 -3.36 16.66 0.22
C ARG A 134 -2.64 17.64 -0.71
N ARG A 135 -3.38 18.53 -1.37
CA ARG A 135 -2.82 19.53 -2.28
C ARG A 135 -1.96 20.57 -1.55
N MET A 136 -2.40 21.05 -0.38
CA MET A 136 -1.65 22.00 0.43
C MET A 136 -0.36 21.38 0.99
N LEU A 137 -0.41 20.11 1.40
CA LEU A 137 0.77 19.37 1.84
C LEU A 137 1.81 19.26 0.73
N VAL A 138 1.40 18.79 -0.45
CA VAL A 138 2.29 18.64 -1.61
C VAL A 138 2.83 19.99 -2.09
N SER A 139 1.97 21.00 -2.21
CA SER A 139 2.38 22.35 -2.64
C SER A 139 3.35 23.01 -1.64
N THR A 140 3.10 22.86 -0.34
CA THR A 140 4.00 23.40 0.68
C THR A 140 5.34 22.66 0.66
N TRP A 141 5.33 21.33 0.57
CA TRP A 141 6.55 20.55 0.46
C TRP A 141 7.37 20.91 -0.79
N ALA A 142 6.70 21.11 -1.93
CA ALA A 142 7.32 21.47 -3.20
C ALA A 142 8.01 22.85 -3.18
N ARG A 143 7.80 23.70 -2.17
CA ARG A 143 8.59 24.94 -2.02
C ARG A 143 10.04 24.70 -1.64
N HIS A 144 10.37 23.50 -1.15
CA HIS A 144 11.70 23.15 -0.67
C HIS A 144 12.58 22.47 -1.73
N GLY A 145 12.08 22.29 -2.96
CA GLY A 145 12.81 21.65 -4.05
C GLY A 145 11.94 21.35 -5.27
N GLU A 146 12.40 20.46 -6.14
CA GLU A 146 11.65 19.99 -7.31
C GLU A 146 10.79 18.77 -6.95
N LEU A 147 9.49 18.85 -7.20
CA LEU A 147 8.56 17.72 -7.01
C LEU A 147 8.68 16.76 -8.20
N LEU A 148 9.13 15.55 -7.96
CA LEU A 148 9.34 14.52 -8.98
C LEU A 148 8.80 13.17 -8.52
N ARG A 149 8.46 12.31 -9.48
CA ARG A 149 8.30 10.88 -9.22
C ARG A 149 9.66 10.21 -9.40
N PRO A 150 10.20 9.53 -8.38
CA PRO A 150 11.51 8.89 -8.49
C PRO A 150 11.49 7.75 -9.53
N SER A 151 12.49 7.71 -10.42
CA SER A 151 12.80 6.56 -11.29
C SER A 151 13.58 5.46 -10.57
N ALA A 152 14.20 5.79 -9.43
CA ALA A 152 14.82 4.88 -8.48
C ALA A 152 14.65 5.40 -7.04
N LEU A 153 14.63 4.50 -6.04
CA LEU A 153 14.55 4.94 -4.64
C LEU A 153 15.83 5.73 -4.29
N PRO A 154 15.71 6.98 -3.82
CA PRO A 154 16.87 7.74 -3.39
C PRO A 154 17.54 7.10 -2.18
N ALA A 155 18.81 7.47 -1.93
CA ALA A 155 19.56 7.05 -0.76
C ALA A 155 18.69 7.17 0.50
N HIS A 156 18.47 6.02 1.14
CA HIS A 156 17.53 5.91 2.24
C HIS A 156 18.12 6.58 3.49
N PRO A 157 17.41 7.50 4.16
CA PRO A 157 17.94 8.09 5.39
C PRO A 157 18.23 7.01 6.43
N GLU A 158 19.33 7.19 7.17
CA GLU A 158 19.75 6.29 8.24
C GLU A 158 18.64 6.16 9.29
N GLY A 159 18.40 4.94 9.76
CA GLY A 159 17.34 4.63 10.73
C GLY A 159 15.93 4.51 10.16
N ALA A 160 15.66 4.99 8.94
CA ALA A 160 14.35 4.84 8.32
C ALA A 160 14.18 3.43 7.71
N ALA A 161 13.00 2.85 7.90
CA ALA A 161 12.77 1.46 7.52
C ALA A 161 12.65 1.33 5.99
N ARG A 162 13.55 0.56 5.37
CA ARG A 162 13.57 0.36 3.91
C ARG A 162 12.26 -0.28 3.41
N PRO A 163 11.62 0.29 2.37
CA PRO A 163 10.47 -0.32 1.71
C PRO A 163 10.79 -1.72 1.20
N SER A 164 9.89 -2.67 1.45
CA SER A 164 9.97 -4.02 0.90
C SER A 164 9.64 -4.02 -0.59
N LYS A 165 10.52 -4.66 -1.38
CA LYS A 165 10.30 -4.96 -2.81
C LYS A 165 9.36 -6.15 -3.03
N LEU A 166 9.04 -6.92 -1.99
CA LEU A 166 8.26 -8.16 -2.08
C LEU A 166 6.89 -8.09 -1.40
N TYR A 167 6.75 -7.24 -0.37
CA TYR A 167 5.62 -7.27 0.53
C TYR A 167 4.98 -5.88 0.68
N CYS A 168 3.67 -5.86 0.89
CA CYS A 168 2.96 -4.68 1.41
C CYS A 168 3.26 -4.49 2.90
N GLU A 169 2.88 -3.34 3.46
CA GLU A 169 3.12 -3.01 4.87
C GLU A 169 2.55 -4.06 5.85
N VAL A 170 1.35 -4.56 5.55
CA VAL A 170 0.65 -5.57 6.37
C VAL A 170 1.30 -6.95 6.30
N HIS A 171 2.06 -7.24 5.24
CA HIS A 171 2.78 -8.52 5.09
C HIS A 171 4.28 -8.41 5.35
N ASN A 172 4.78 -7.22 5.66
CA ASN A 172 6.19 -7.03 5.92
C ASN A 172 6.51 -7.38 7.40
N PRO A 173 7.18 -8.51 7.68
CA PRO A 173 7.40 -8.99 9.06
C PRO A 173 8.32 -8.09 9.89
N ARG A 174 8.93 -7.06 9.27
CA ARG A 174 9.76 -6.04 9.92
C ARG A 174 8.97 -4.80 10.38
N ARG A 175 7.66 -4.71 10.08
CA ARG A 175 6.83 -3.54 10.43
C ARG A 175 6.17 -3.68 11.79
N SER A 176 5.59 -4.83 12.09
CA SER A 176 4.90 -5.10 13.35
C SER A 176 4.77 -6.60 13.62
N ASP A 177 4.45 -6.96 14.87
CA ASP A 177 4.13 -8.35 15.22
C ASP A 177 2.87 -8.85 14.51
N GLU A 178 1.90 -7.97 14.28
CA GLU A 178 0.71 -8.30 13.48
C GLU A 178 1.09 -8.62 12.03
N ALA A 179 1.94 -7.79 11.42
CA ALA A 179 2.43 -8.03 10.07
C ALA A 179 3.25 -9.33 9.98
N ARG A 180 4.02 -9.64 11.03
CA ARG A 180 4.73 -10.93 11.14
C ARG A 180 3.77 -12.11 11.21
N ARG A 181 2.68 -12.02 11.97
CA ARG A 181 1.66 -13.07 12.06
C ARG A 181 0.94 -13.26 10.72
N ALA A 182 0.53 -12.16 10.08
CA ALA A 182 -0.07 -12.17 8.74
C ALA A 182 0.87 -12.82 7.72
N TYR A 183 2.14 -12.43 7.69
CA TYR A 183 3.17 -13.06 6.87
C TYR A 183 3.27 -14.57 7.13
N GLN A 184 3.37 -15.00 8.40
CA GLN A 184 3.51 -16.42 8.75
C GLN A 184 2.29 -17.27 8.41
N ARG A 185 1.10 -16.69 8.47
CA ARG A 185 -0.15 -17.34 8.10
C ARG A 185 -0.22 -17.50 6.58
N ASP A 186 -0.03 -16.40 5.85
CA ASP A 186 -0.35 -16.34 4.42
C ASP A 186 0.80 -16.93 3.56
N ARG A 187 2.06 -16.87 4.01
CA ARG A 187 3.21 -17.48 3.30
C ARG A 187 3.08 -18.99 3.10
N ARG A 188 2.24 -19.66 3.90
CA ARG A 188 2.01 -21.10 3.79
C ARG A 188 1.22 -21.44 2.53
N PHE A 189 0.48 -20.46 2.02
CA PHE A 189 -0.42 -20.62 0.90
C PHE A 189 0.05 -19.90 -0.37
N THR A 190 1.35 -19.54 -0.44
CA THR A 190 1.90 -18.82 -1.59
C THR A 190 1.72 -19.60 -2.90
N LEU A 191 2.01 -20.90 -2.90
CA LEU A 191 1.87 -21.73 -4.10
C LEU A 191 0.40 -21.86 -4.53
N GLU A 192 -0.52 -22.09 -3.58
CA GLU A 192 -1.95 -22.17 -3.91
C GLU A 192 -2.51 -20.83 -4.40
N TYR A 193 -1.96 -19.71 -3.92
CA TYR A 193 -2.31 -18.39 -4.40
C TYR A 193 -1.84 -18.18 -5.85
N GLU A 194 -0.60 -18.56 -6.16
CA GLU A 194 -0.04 -18.51 -7.52
C GLU A 194 -0.83 -19.41 -8.48
N ASP A 195 -1.13 -20.64 -8.09
CA ASP A 195 -1.97 -21.56 -8.86
C ASP A 195 -3.36 -20.99 -9.16
N LEU A 196 -3.99 -20.30 -8.20
CA LEU A 196 -5.28 -19.66 -8.40
C LEU A 196 -5.20 -18.48 -9.37
N ILE A 197 -4.13 -17.70 -9.31
CA ILE A 197 -3.88 -16.63 -10.28
C ILE A 197 -3.77 -17.21 -11.69
N GLU A 198 -2.99 -18.27 -11.87
CA GLU A 198 -2.83 -18.94 -13.17
C GLU A 198 -4.15 -19.53 -13.69
N LYS A 199 -4.94 -20.15 -12.81
CA LYS A 199 -6.27 -20.68 -13.16
C LYS A 199 -7.22 -19.58 -13.62
N ILE A 200 -7.29 -18.45 -12.92
CA ILE A 200 -8.14 -17.32 -13.32
C ILE A 200 -7.69 -16.78 -14.68
N TRP A 201 -6.39 -16.62 -14.90
CA TRP A 201 -5.86 -16.19 -16.20
C TRP A 201 -6.17 -17.17 -17.33
N SER A 202 -6.12 -18.47 -17.05
CA SER A 202 -6.43 -19.52 -18.03
C SER A 202 -7.91 -19.52 -18.39
N GLN A 203 -8.79 -19.34 -17.40
CA GLN A 203 -10.24 -19.26 -17.60
C GLN A 203 -10.67 -17.97 -18.32
N GLY A 204 -10.00 -16.85 -18.02
CA GLY A 204 -10.29 -15.54 -18.60
C GLY A 204 -9.43 -15.17 -19.82
N ALA A 205 -8.70 -16.12 -20.42
CA ALA A 205 -7.67 -15.85 -21.42
C ALA A 205 -8.17 -15.08 -22.66
N ALA A 206 -9.46 -15.20 -23.00
CA ALA A 206 -10.06 -14.53 -24.15
C ALA A 206 -10.50 -13.07 -23.89
N VAL A 207 -10.66 -12.68 -22.62
CA VAL A 207 -11.33 -11.40 -22.26
C VAL A 207 -10.46 -10.51 -21.38
N LEU A 208 -9.55 -11.08 -20.59
CA LEU A 208 -8.73 -10.31 -19.66
C LEU A 208 -7.49 -9.70 -20.35
N PRO A 209 -7.36 -8.36 -20.41
CA PRO A 209 -6.19 -7.72 -21.02
C PRO A 209 -4.95 -7.88 -20.11
N ARG A 210 -3.97 -8.67 -20.57
CA ARG A 210 -2.71 -8.91 -19.83
C ARG A 210 -1.77 -7.70 -19.75
N TRP A 211 -2.03 -6.65 -20.50
CA TRP A 211 -1.23 -5.41 -20.49
C TRP A 211 -1.74 -4.38 -19.46
N ASP A 212 -2.95 -4.58 -18.91
CA ASP A 212 -3.57 -3.64 -17.99
C ASP A 212 -3.32 -4.00 -16.53
N ILE A 213 -2.70 -3.07 -15.79
CA ILE A 213 -2.34 -3.27 -14.39
C ILE A 213 -3.55 -3.39 -13.46
N GLU A 214 -4.69 -2.77 -13.81
CA GLU A 214 -5.92 -2.85 -13.02
C GLU A 214 -6.49 -4.26 -13.09
N THR A 215 -6.54 -4.83 -14.30
CA THR A 215 -6.90 -6.24 -14.53
C THR A 215 -6.01 -7.19 -13.73
N TRP A 216 -4.69 -6.97 -13.70
CA TRP A 216 -3.78 -7.77 -12.85
C TRP A 216 -4.11 -7.66 -11.36
N ALA A 217 -4.45 -6.46 -10.88
CA ALA A 217 -4.84 -6.24 -9.49
C ALA A 217 -6.14 -6.99 -9.16
N GLU A 218 -7.13 -6.96 -10.07
CA GLU A 218 -8.40 -7.66 -9.91
C GLU A 218 -8.24 -9.18 -9.88
N VAL A 219 -7.48 -9.76 -10.81
CA VAL A 219 -7.20 -11.21 -10.84
C VAL A 219 -6.55 -11.66 -9.52
N ARG A 220 -5.53 -10.93 -9.06
CA ARG A 220 -4.86 -11.21 -7.79
C ARG A 220 -5.81 -11.06 -6.61
N LYS A 221 -6.67 -10.04 -6.61
CA LYS A 221 -7.68 -9.83 -5.55
C LYS A 221 -8.68 -10.98 -5.50
N ASN A 222 -9.13 -11.44 -6.66
CA ASN A 222 -10.05 -12.57 -6.77
C ASN A 222 -9.40 -13.88 -6.29
N ALA A 223 -8.18 -14.18 -6.72
CA ALA A 223 -7.42 -15.34 -6.23
C ALA A 223 -7.24 -15.29 -4.70
N TYR A 224 -6.88 -14.12 -4.16
CA TYR A 224 -6.70 -13.94 -2.73
C TYR A 224 -8.01 -14.17 -1.96
N ASN A 225 -9.12 -13.59 -2.43
CA ASN A 225 -10.43 -13.76 -1.80
C ASN A 225 -10.92 -15.22 -1.85
N GLN A 226 -10.75 -15.90 -2.99
CA GLN A 226 -11.09 -17.32 -3.12
C GLN A 226 -10.25 -18.18 -2.17
N LEU A 227 -8.95 -17.93 -2.08
CA LEU A 227 -8.07 -18.64 -1.16
C LEU A 227 -8.47 -18.38 0.30
N GLN A 228 -8.76 -17.14 0.66
CA GLN A 228 -9.26 -16.82 1.99
C GLN A 228 -10.61 -17.49 2.25
N ALA A 229 -11.52 -17.59 1.28
CA ALA A 229 -12.79 -18.31 1.47
C ALA A 229 -12.58 -19.81 1.68
N LEU A 230 -11.67 -20.43 0.91
CA LEU A 230 -11.35 -21.85 1.01
C LEU A 230 -10.62 -22.22 2.31
N LYS A 231 -9.77 -21.32 2.81
CA LYS A 231 -8.93 -21.55 3.99
C LYS A 231 -9.46 -20.88 5.25
N SER A 232 -10.48 -20.03 5.13
CA SER A 232 -11.24 -19.55 6.28
C SER A 232 -11.91 -20.76 6.92
N PRO A 233 -11.81 -20.92 8.25
CA PRO A 233 -12.59 -21.93 8.93
C PRO A 233 -14.07 -21.71 8.61
N THR A 234 -14.66 -22.64 7.87
CA THR A 234 -16.08 -22.59 7.50
C THR A 234 -16.98 -22.72 8.73
N SER A 235 -16.41 -23.27 9.80
CA SER A 235 -17.01 -23.37 11.13
C SER A 235 -16.24 -22.46 12.10
N SER A 236 -16.95 -21.65 12.88
CA SER A 236 -16.34 -20.98 14.02
C SER A 236 -16.04 -21.99 15.14
N MET A 237 -15.16 -21.64 16.08
CA MET A 237 -14.94 -22.47 17.28
C MET A 237 -16.25 -22.71 18.04
N ASP A 238 -17.17 -21.75 18.03
CA ASP A 238 -18.48 -21.88 18.67
C ASP A 238 -19.37 -22.88 17.91
N ASP A 239 -19.33 -22.90 16.58
CA ASP A 239 -20.09 -23.88 15.79
C ASP A 239 -19.62 -25.31 16.06
N LEU A 240 -18.30 -25.51 16.16
CA LEU A 240 -17.73 -26.84 16.47
C LEU A 240 -18.05 -27.30 17.89
N LEU A 241 -18.02 -26.38 18.86
CA LEU A 241 -18.42 -26.68 20.24
C LEU A 241 -19.92 -26.98 20.34
N ASN A 242 -20.77 -26.27 19.59
CA ASN A 242 -22.22 -26.49 19.55
C ASN A 242 -22.59 -27.81 18.85
N GLN A 243 -21.75 -28.29 17.92
CA GLN A 243 -21.86 -29.62 17.31
C GLN A 243 -21.39 -30.75 18.24
N GLY A 244 -20.97 -30.44 19.47
CA GLY A 244 -20.54 -31.42 20.47
C GLY A 244 -19.08 -31.86 20.33
N ILE A 245 -18.29 -31.24 19.43
CA ILE A 245 -16.87 -31.55 19.29
C ILE A 245 -16.11 -30.85 20.42
N THR A 246 -15.69 -31.62 21.43
CA THR A 246 -14.97 -31.12 22.61
C THR A 246 -13.45 -31.37 22.57
N ASN A 247 -12.99 -32.19 21.63
CA ASN A 247 -11.58 -32.51 21.49
C ASN A 247 -10.81 -31.33 20.85
N GLN A 248 -9.95 -30.69 21.64
CA GLN A 248 -9.14 -29.55 21.21
C GLN A 248 -8.22 -29.84 20.02
N ALA A 249 -7.75 -31.07 19.87
CA ALA A 249 -6.92 -31.46 18.72
C ALA A 249 -7.76 -31.55 17.44
N GLU A 250 -9.01 -31.99 17.56
CA GLU A 250 -9.94 -32.08 16.43
C GLU A 250 -10.40 -30.69 15.98
N ILE A 251 -10.76 -29.83 16.93
CA ILE A 251 -11.07 -28.42 16.67
C ILE A 251 -9.86 -27.73 15.99
N ALA A 252 -8.64 -27.99 16.46
CA ALA A 252 -7.43 -27.41 15.87
C ALA A 252 -7.21 -27.85 14.42
N ARG A 253 -7.47 -29.13 14.11
CA ARG A 253 -7.41 -29.67 12.74
C ARG A 253 -8.45 -29.02 11.84
N GLN A 254 -9.70 -28.95 12.28
CA GLN A 254 -10.80 -28.39 11.48
C GLN A 254 -10.67 -26.87 11.26
N LEU A 255 -10.12 -26.14 12.24
CA LEU A 255 -9.89 -24.71 12.15
C LEU A 255 -8.53 -24.34 11.53
N GLY A 256 -7.66 -25.31 11.22
CA GLY A 256 -6.32 -25.06 10.68
C GLY A 256 -5.39 -24.27 11.61
N VAL A 257 -5.62 -24.30 12.92
CA VAL A 257 -4.84 -23.57 13.94
C VAL A 257 -4.12 -24.52 14.89
N SER A 258 -3.20 -24.00 15.71
CA SER A 258 -2.53 -24.85 16.70
C SER A 258 -3.47 -25.24 17.84
N ARG A 259 -3.27 -26.43 18.42
CA ARG A 259 -3.99 -26.87 19.63
C ARG A 259 -3.87 -25.88 20.79
N GLN A 260 -2.72 -25.21 20.91
CA GLN A 260 -2.49 -24.17 21.91
C GLN A 260 -3.36 -22.93 21.67
N ALA A 261 -3.56 -22.52 20.41
CA ALA A 261 -4.45 -21.42 20.05
C ALA A 261 -5.92 -21.74 20.41
N VAL A 262 -6.36 -22.98 20.15
CA VAL A 262 -7.69 -23.47 20.57
C VAL A 262 -7.84 -23.45 22.09
N SER A 263 -6.85 -23.98 22.83
CA SER A 263 -6.85 -23.98 24.30
C SER A 263 -6.92 -22.55 24.88
N ALA A 264 -6.16 -21.62 24.32
CA ALA A 264 -6.19 -20.21 24.72
C ALA A 264 -7.55 -19.54 24.43
N ALA A 265 -8.15 -19.84 23.28
CA ALA A 265 -9.47 -19.32 22.91
C ALA A 265 -10.59 -19.84 23.83
N ILE A 266 -10.59 -21.14 24.15
CA ILE A 266 -11.52 -21.74 25.11
C ILE A 266 -11.36 -21.11 26.50
N LYS A 267 -10.12 -20.92 26.99
CA LYS A 267 -9.87 -20.27 28.28
C LYS A 267 -10.38 -18.82 28.33
N ARG A 268 -10.20 -18.04 27.26
CA ARG A 268 -10.72 -16.67 27.17
C ARG A 268 -12.25 -16.65 27.18
N ARG A 269 -12.90 -17.59 26.49
CA ARG A 269 -14.36 -17.75 26.48
C ARG A 269 -14.91 -18.05 27.88
N GLY A 270 -14.32 -19.02 28.58
CA GLY A 270 -14.73 -19.36 29.95
C GLY A 270 -14.60 -18.17 30.92
N ARG A 271 -13.51 -17.40 30.83
CA ARG A 271 -13.36 -16.17 31.63
C ARG A 271 -14.41 -15.11 31.31
N LYS A 272 -14.77 -14.95 30.03
CA LYS A 272 -15.76 -13.97 29.57
C LYS A 272 -17.19 -14.37 29.98
N GLN A 273 -17.48 -15.67 30.03
CA GLN A 273 -18.75 -16.20 30.54
C GLN A 273 -18.85 -16.11 32.07
N ALA A 274 -17.75 -16.27 32.80
CA ALA A 274 -17.72 -16.12 34.25
C ALA A 274 -17.79 -14.65 34.74
N MET A 275 -17.53 -13.69 33.87
CA MET A 275 -17.66 -12.24 34.15
C MET A 275 -19.00 -11.65 33.68
N ARG A 276 -19.89 -12.46 33.12
CA ARG A 276 -21.28 -12.09 32.79
C ARG A 276 -22.21 -12.69 33.83
#